data_AF-U2UXR7-F1
#
_entry.id   AF-U2UXR7-F1
#
_cell.length_a   1.000
_cell.length_b   1.000
_cell.length_c   1.000
_cell.angle_alpha   90.00
_cell.angle_beta   90.00
_cell.angle_gamma   90.00
#
_symmetry.space_group_name_H-M   'P 1'
#
loop_
_entity.id
_entity.type
_entity.pdbx_description
1 polymer ?
#
loop_
_entity_poly.entity_id
_entity_poly.type
_entity_poly.pdbx_seq_one_letter_code
_entity_poly.pdbx_strand_id
1 'polypeptide(L)'
;MERKSFEEDLELVALGTVADLVPLRGENRRIVKEGLMRMTDTAFIGLDALIEIAGLKGKPINAGHVGFILAPRLNAAGRIGTARKGVSLLLATEKCEARSLALELDLLNTERQTMEHAILEDAEERLVGKNPQDMPAIVVAGKDWNPGVIGIVASRLVDRYYKPTIVLSIQSDGICKGSCRSIKGLHMYKALNACRANLIQFGGHEMAAGLSVKETNLSAFHGAFQDYARQHLSLEDYIPKVAVEAELPPEEITIHFIEELARMEPYGMGNPKPLFGCRQAQIHAPVAIGKEGAHLRFQFGEEGKWVTGLFWNEGKLAPVLETERMELVYAPAINEWNGKRTVQCMIDSMQVAREDRQFPSREMLRNVYRFLRTLYRMYERVPYDDIRLTLEYRKTFEPISYYTMECSLTVFQELGILACKRGEQGYEMPSVLGKIDLMKSSTYRREWENGTIGD
;
A
#
# COMPACT_ATOMS: atom_id res chain seq x y z
N MET A 1 21.91 -14.64 -43.22
CA MET A 1 21.05 -14.25 -42.07
C MET A 1 20.95 -12.73 -42.14
N GLU A 2 19.94 -12.21 -42.85
CA GLU A 2 19.65 -10.78 -42.79
C GLU A 2 19.47 -10.42 -41.31
N ARG A 3 20.23 -9.43 -40.83
CA ARG A 3 20.00 -8.87 -39.50
C ARG A 3 18.64 -8.19 -39.55
N LYS A 4 17.57 -8.93 -39.25
CA LYS A 4 16.28 -8.33 -38.94
C LYS A 4 16.50 -7.23 -37.90
N SER A 5 15.93 -6.06 -38.15
CA SER A 5 16.04 -4.95 -37.22
C SER A 5 15.36 -5.37 -35.92
N PHE A 6 16.09 -5.32 -34.80
CA PHE A 6 15.53 -5.55 -33.47
C PHE A 6 14.44 -4.52 -33.11
N GLU A 7 14.33 -3.45 -33.91
CA GLU A 7 13.32 -2.42 -33.77
C GLU A 7 11.89 -2.98 -34.00
N GLU A 8 11.72 -4.09 -34.73
CA GLU A 8 10.40 -4.68 -35.00
C GLU A 8 9.73 -5.24 -33.74
N ASP A 9 10.50 -5.57 -32.69
CA ASP A 9 9.99 -6.23 -31.47
C ASP A 9 9.96 -5.30 -30.24
N LEU A 10 10.13 -3.98 -30.42
CA LEU A 10 10.31 -3.04 -29.30
C LEU A 10 9.12 -3.00 -28.34
N GLU A 11 7.89 -3.20 -28.81
CA GLU A 11 6.74 -3.34 -27.92
C GLU A 11 6.89 -4.54 -26.98
N LEU A 12 7.28 -5.71 -27.50
CA LEU A 12 7.45 -6.91 -26.70
C LEU A 12 8.62 -6.77 -25.70
N VAL A 13 9.72 -6.14 -26.14
CA VAL A 13 10.86 -5.86 -25.27
C VAL A 13 10.47 -4.87 -24.16
N ALA A 14 9.73 -3.81 -24.48
CA ALA A 14 9.24 -2.85 -23.48
C ALA A 14 8.28 -3.50 -22.48
N LEU A 15 7.36 -4.36 -22.96
CA LEU A 15 6.45 -5.14 -22.12
C LEU A 15 7.21 -6.01 -21.12
N GLY A 16 8.19 -6.78 -21.58
CA GLY A 16 9.02 -7.63 -20.74
C GLY A 16 9.87 -6.82 -19.74
N THR A 17 10.50 -5.74 -20.20
CA THR A 17 11.38 -4.90 -19.38
C THR A 17 10.61 -4.26 -18.21
N VAL A 18 9.41 -3.75 -18.46
CA VAL A 18 8.57 -3.17 -17.41
C VAL A 18 7.98 -4.26 -16.50
N ALA A 19 7.55 -5.39 -17.08
CA ALA A 19 6.99 -6.51 -16.32
C ALA A 19 7.99 -7.15 -15.34
N ASP A 20 9.28 -7.16 -15.69
CA ASP A 20 10.37 -7.70 -14.87
C ASP A 20 10.98 -6.67 -13.91
N LEU A 21 10.36 -5.48 -13.80
CA LEU A 21 10.81 -4.39 -12.91
C LEU A 21 12.30 -4.02 -13.12
N VAL A 22 12.76 -4.04 -14.36
CA VAL A 22 14.14 -3.66 -14.69
C VAL A 22 14.31 -2.13 -14.55
N PRO A 23 15.44 -1.62 -14.03
CA PRO A 23 15.67 -0.18 -13.93
C PRO A 23 15.57 0.54 -15.29
N LEU A 24 14.66 1.52 -15.38
CA LEU A 24 14.39 2.37 -16.55
C LEU A 24 15.40 3.53 -16.63
N ARG A 25 16.68 3.18 -16.79
CA ARG A 25 17.80 4.10 -17.03
C ARG A 25 18.54 3.72 -18.31
N GLY A 26 19.33 4.64 -18.86
CA GLY A 26 20.19 4.38 -20.03
C GLY A 26 19.43 3.74 -21.21
N GLU A 27 19.91 2.58 -21.66
CA GLU A 27 19.35 1.84 -22.79
C GLU A 27 17.92 1.36 -22.53
N ASN A 28 17.64 0.76 -21.37
CA ASN A 28 16.31 0.27 -21.00
C ASN A 28 15.26 1.38 -21.09
N ARG A 29 15.61 2.60 -20.62
CA ARG A 29 14.73 3.76 -20.70
C ARG A 29 14.39 4.11 -22.14
N ARG A 30 15.39 4.10 -23.04
CA ARG A 30 15.19 4.44 -24.45
C ARG A 30 14.32 3.39 -25.16
N ILE A 31 14.61 2.11 -24.92
CA ILE A 31 13.86 0.97 -25.47
C ILE A 31 12.41 1.03 -25.01
N VAL A 32 12.18 1.19 -23.71
CA VAL A 32 10.83 1.23 -23.14
C VAL A 32 10.07 2.46 -23.63
N LYS A 33 10.71 3.63 -23.71
CA LYS A 33 10.07 4.83 -24.26
C LYS A 33 9.56 4.61 -25.69
N GLU A 34 10.41 4.07 -26.56
CA GLU A 34 10.06 3.78 -27.95
C GLU A 34 8.97 2.71 -28.06
N GLY A 35 9.13 1.60 -27.31
CA GLY A 35 8.14 0.52 -27.30
C GLY A 35 6.77 0.97 -26.80
N LEU A 36 6.69 1.78 -25.73
CA LEU A 36 5.42 2.33 -25.22
C LEU A 36 4.72 3.23 -26.24
N MET A 37 5.46 4.05 -26.99
CA MET A 37 4.87 4.87 -28.05
C MET A 37 4.25 3.98 -29.13
N ARG A 38 4.96 2.92 -29.56
CA ARG A 38 4.47 1.97 -30.56
C ARG A 38 3.30 1.11 -30.07
N MET A 39 3.26 0.76 -28.78
CA MET A 39 2.15 0.02 -28.18
C MET A 39 0.79 0.69 -28.36
N THR A 40 0.77 2.02 -28.42
CA THR A 40 -0.49 2.79 -28.56
C THR A 40 -1.23 2.48 -29.87
N ASP A 41 -0.49 2.14 -30.93
CA ASP A 41 -1.01 1.73 -32.23
C ASP A 41 -0.20 0.55 -32.78
N THR A 42 -0.19 -0.55 -32.00
CA THR A 42 0.67 -1.70 -32.30
C THR A 42 0.12 -2.57 -33.42
N ALA A 43 1.03 -3.08 -34.26
CA ALA A 43 0.70 -4.08 -35.27
C ALA A 43 0.63 -5.51 -34.71
N PHE A 44 1.13 -5.73 -33.48
CA PHE A 44 1.06 -7.04 -32.82
C PHE A 44 -0.38 -7.37 -32.44
N ILE A 45 -1.00 -8.25 -33.23
CA ILE A 45 -2.42 -8.64 -33.07
C ILE A 45 -2.75 -9.10 -31.65
N GLY A 46 -1.85 -9.89 -31.05
CA GLY A 46 -1.97 -10.34 -29.66
C GLY A 46 -1.94 -9.21 -28.64
N LEU A 47 -1.02 -8.26 -28.80
CA LEU A 47 -0.88 -7.13 -27.89
C LEU A 47 -2.04 -6.15 -28.05
N ASP A 48 -2.49 -5.92 -29.29
CA ASP A 48 -3.66 -5.08 -29.56
C ASP A 48 -4.93 -5.64 -28.90
N ALA A 49 -5.15 -6.95 -29.01
CA ALA A 49 -6.25 -7.63 -28.35
C ALA A 49 -6.18 -7.50 -26.82
N LEU A 50 -4.98 -7.57 -26.23
CA LEU A 50 -4.77 -7.38 -24.79
C LEU A 50 -5.08 -5.94 -24.35
N ILE A 51 -4.64 -4.95 -25.13
CA ILE A 51 -4.89 -3.52 -24.91
C ILE A 51 -6.40 -3.21 -25.01
N GLU A 52 -7.08 -3.81 -25.99
CA GLU A 52 -8.53 -3.68 -26.15
C GLU A 52 -9.28 -4.22 -24.93
N ILE A 53 -9.01 -5.46 -24.52
CA ILE A 53 -9.68 -6.10 -23.38
C ILE A 53 -9.35 -5.39 -22.06
N ALA A 54 -8.16 -4.82 -21.94
CA ALA A 54 -7.77 -3.99 -20.80
C ALA A 54 -8.49 -2.61 -20.76
N GLY A 55 -9.27 -2.24 -21.78
CA GLY A 55 -9.96 -0.94 -21.84
C GLY A 55 -9.02 0.24 -22.13
N LEU A 56 -7.88 -0.03 -22.75
CA LEU A 56 -6.83 0.94 -23.05
C LEU A 56 -6.77 1.35 -24.53
N LYS A 57 -7.61 0.76 -25.39
CA LYS A 57 -7.66 1.10 -26.82
C LYS A 57 -7.89 2.61 -27.03
N GLY A 58 -7.07 3.21 -27.88
CA GLY A 58 -7.14 4.64 -28.22
C GLY A 58 -6.56 5.57 -27.15
N LYS A 59 -5.93 5.04 -26.09
CA LYS A 59 -5.24 5.82 -25.06
C LYS A 59 -3.73 5.67 -25.19
N PRO A 60 -2.94 6.72 -24.91
CA PRO A 60 -1.49 6.59 -24.80
C PRO A 60 -1.11 5.54 -23.75
N ILE A 61 -0.26 4.60 -24.15
CA ILE A 61 0.25 3.55 -23.25
C ILE A 61 1.48 4.07 -22.50
N ASN A 62 1.46 3.96 -21.18
CA ASN A 62 2.58 4.32 -20.31
C ASN A 62 3.08 3.09 -19.53
N ALA A 63 4.23 3.22 -18.87
CA ALA A 63 4.81 2.13 -18.09
C ALA A 63 3.91 1.65 -16.94
N GLY A 64 3.07 2.52 -16.37
CA GLY A 64 2.06 2.14 -15.38
C GLY A 64 0.99 1.21 -15.95
N HIS A 65 0.47 1.51 -17.15
CA HIS A 65 -0.46 0.62 -17.86
C HIS A 65 0.18 -0.75 -18.11
N VAL A 66 1.44 -0.78 -18.53
CA VAL A 66 2.16 -2.05 -18.72
C VAL A 66 2.32 -2.80 -17.40
N GLY A 67 2.87 -2.16 -16.37
CA GLY A 67 3.20 -2.82 -15.10
C GLY A 67 1.98 -3.25 -14.27
N PHE A 68 0.89 -2.49 -14.30
CA PHE A 68 -0.27 -2.72 -13.43
C PHE A 68 -1.52 -3.25 -14.15
N ILE A 69 -1.57 -3.21 -15.49
CA ILE A 69 -2.77 -3.59 -16.25
C ILE A 69 -2.46 -4.72 -17.24
N LEU A 70 -1.46 -4.56 -18.12
CA LEU A 70 -1.16 -5.52 -19.18
C LEU A 70 -0.35 -6.72 -18.66
N ALA A 71 0.79 -6.48 -18.01
CA ALA A 71 1.66 -7.55 -17.51
C ALA A 71 0.97 -8.48 -16.49
N PRO A 72 0.11 -8.00 -15.56
CA PRO A 72 -0.61 -8.89 -14.65
C PRO A 72 -1.50 -9.92 -15.36
N ARG A 73 -2.10 -9.57 -16.51
CA ARG A 73 -2.92 -10.49 -17.31
C ARG A 73 -2.10 -11.63 -17.90
N LEU A 74 -0.92 -11.31 -18.44
CA LEU A 74 0.01 -12.33 -18.93
C LEU A 74 0.54 -13.20 -17.78
N ASN A 75 0.92 -12.58 -16.67
CA ASN A 75 1.49 -13.27 -15.51
C ASN A 75 0.49 -14.17 -14.79
N ALA A 76 -0.82 -13.85 -14.84
CA ALA A 76 -1.86 -14.67 -14.24
C ALA A 76 -1.86 -16.10 -14.80
N ALA A 77 -1.57 -16.27 -16.09
CA ALA A 77 -1.48 -17.59 -16.72
C ALA A 77 -0.37 -18.46 -16.11
N GLY A 78 0.78 -17.89 -15.76
CA GLY A 78 1.86 -18.63 -15.11
C GLY A 78 1.60 -18.93 -13.63
N ARG A 79 0.70 -18.18 -12.98
CA ARG A 79 0.38 -18.34 -11.55
C ARG A 79 -0.74 -19.35 -11.27
N ILE A 80 -1.73 -19.42 -12.17
CA ILE A 80 -2.93 -20.25 -11.99
C ILE A 80 -3.02 -21.37 -13.04
N GLY A 81 -2.64 -21.07 -14.27
CA GLY A 81 -2.82 -21.99 -15.40
C GLY A 81 -1.50 -22.39 -16.02
N THR A 82 -1.41 -22.24 -17.34
CA THR A 82 -0.19 -22.52 -18.10
C THR A 82 0.34 -21.24 -18.73
N ALA A 83 1.64 -20.97 -18.52
CA ALA A 83 2.31 -19.81 -19.10
C ALA A 83 2.29 -19.80 -20.64
N ARG A 84 2.04 -20.96 -21.28
CA ARG A 84 1.91 -21.10 -22.74
C ARG A 84 0.86 -20.18 -23.33
N LYS A 85 -0.25 -19.92 -22.63
CA LYS A 85 -1.33 -19.05 -23.13
C LYS A 85 -0.86 -17.62 -23.39
N GLY A 86 -0.01 -17.07 -22.53
CA GLY A 86 0.58 -15.74 -22.73
C GLY A 86 1.47 -15.70 -23.98
N VAL A 87 2.28 -16.74 -24.18
CA VAL A 87 3.14 -16.87 -25.37
C VAL A 87 2.29 -17.03 -26.64
N SER A 88 1.26 -17.88 -26.60
CA SER A 88 0.33 -18.09 -27.71
C SER A 88 -0.38 -16.79 -28.11
N LEU A 89 -0.79 -15.96 -27.13
CA LEU A 89 -1.37 -14.65 -27.43
C LEU A 89 -0.38 -13.79 -28.20
N LEU A 90 0.86 -13.64 -27.70
CA LEU A 90 1.86 -12.76 -28.31
C LEU A 90 2.30 -13.23 -29.72
N LEU A 91 2.10 -14.51 -30.04
CA LEU A 91 2.41 -15.10 -31.35
C LEU A 91 1.19 -15.23 -32.28
N ALA A 92 -0.01 -14.84 -31.83
CA ALA A 92 -1.23 -15.02 -32.60
C ALA A 92 -1.21 -14.18 -33.89
N THR A 93 -1.54 -14.82 -35.02
CA THR A 93 -1.61 -14.17 -36.34
C THR A 93 -3.05 -13.84 -36.78
N GLU A 94 -4.04 -14.34 -36.05
CA GLU A 94 -5.46 -14.15 -36.35
C GLU A 94 -6.17 -13.35 -35.25
N LYS A 95 -6.92 -12.32 -35.63
CA LYS A 95 -7.61 -11.42 -34.68
C LYS A 95 -8.59 -12.15 -33.77
N CYS A 96 -9.34 -13.10 -34.31
CA CYS A 96 -10.32 -13.88 -33.55
C CYS A 96 -9.65 -14.75 -32.48
N GLU A 97 -8.53 -15.40 -32.83
CA GLU A 97 -7.75 -16.21 -31.89
C GLU A 97 -7.14 -15.34 -30.79
N ALA A 98 -6.49 -14.23 -31.15
CA ALA A 98 -5.91 -13.29 -30.21
C ALA A 98 -6.93 -12.75 -29.21
N ARG A 99 -8.12 -12.37 -29.69
CA ARG A 99 -9.21 -11.90 -28.81
C ARG A 99 -9.66 -12.98 -27.83
N SER A 100 -9.78 -14.22 -28.30
CA SER A 100 -10.15 -15.36 -27.44
C SER A 100 -9.10 -15.61 -26.36
N LEU A 101 -7.82 -15.62 -26.72
CA LEU A 101 -6.71 -15.81 -25.78
C LEU A 101 -6.60 -14.65 -24.79
N ALA A 102 -6.75 -13.40 -25.24
CA ALA A 102 -6.72 -12.23 -24.37
C ALA A 102 -7.88 -12.24 -23.36
N LEU A 103 -9.07 -12.70 -23.77
CA LEU A 103 -10.23 -12.85 -22.85
C LEU A 103 -9.96 -13.92 -21.80
N GLU A 104 -9.38 -15.05 -22.22
CA GLU A 104 -9.00 -16.11 -21.30
C GLU A 104 -7.96 -15.65 -20.27
N LEU A 105 -6.97 -14.86 -20.69
CA LEU A 105 -5.98 -14.26 -19.78
C LEU A 105 -6.61 -13.24 -18.82
N ASP A 106 -7.60 -12.48 -19.28
CA ASP A 106 -8.35 -11.55 -18.43
C ASP A 106 -9.19 -12.28 -17.36
N LEU A 107 -9.81 -13.40 -17.73
CA LEU A 107 -10.52 -14.28 -16.80
C LEU A 107 -9.56 -14.88 -15.77
N LEU A 108 -8.41 -15.41 -16.20
CA LEU A 108 -7.38 -15.93 -15.28
C LEU A 108 -6.84 -14.84 -14.35
N ASN A 109 -6.69 -13.61 -14.84
CA ASN A 109 -6.30 -12.50 -13.99
C ASN A 109 -7.39 -12.19 -12.96
N THR A 110 -8.65 -12.15 -13.36
CA THR A 110 -9.79 -11.95 -12.45
C THR A 110 -9.82 -13.02 -11.37
N GLU A 111 -9.71 -14.29 -11.74
CA GLU A 111 -9.64 -15.42 -10.82
C GLU A 111 -8.45 -15.27 -9.84
N ARG A 112 -7.29 -14.83 -10.33
CA ARG A 112 -6.12 -14.52 -9.50
C ARG A 112 -6.38 -13.40 -8.51
N GLN A 113 -7.10 -12.34 -8.90
CA GLN A 113 -7.43 -11.26 -7.96
C GLN A 113 -8.43 -11.75 -6.90
N THR A 114 -9.38 -12.60 -7.27
CA THR A 114 -10.32 -13.23 -6.33
C THR A 114 -9.60 -14.11 -5.32
N MET A 115 -8.69 -15.00 -5.76
CA MET A 115 -7.88 -15.81 -4.86
C MET A 115 -7.00 -14.94 -3.96
N GLU A 116 -6.36 -13.92 -4.51
CA GLU A 116 -5.55 -12.98 -3.74
C GLU A 116 -6.37 -12.30 -2.64
N HIS A 117 -7.56 -11.81 -2.96
CA HIS A 117 -8.44 -11.16 -2.00
C HIS A 117 -8.84 -12.12 -0.88
N ALA A 118 -9.28 -13.33 -1.21
CA ALA A 118 -9.68 -14.33 -0.22
C ALA A 118 -8.52 -14.73 0.72
N ILE A 119 -7.32 -14.93 0.16
CA ILE A 119 -6.13 -15.25 0.96
C ILE A 119 -5.71 -14.06 1.83
N LEU A 120 -5.78 -12.83 1.31
CA LEU A 120 -5.47 -11.62 2.08
C LEU A 120 -6.44 -11.46 3.26
N GLU A 121 -7.74 -11.66 3.02
CA GLU A 121 -8.77 -11.59 4.06
C GLU A 121 -8.52 -12.63 5.16
N ASP A 122 -8.33 -13.91 4.83
CA ASP A 122 -7.98 -14.96 5.83
C ASP A 122 -6.65 -14.64 6.55
N ALA A 123 -5.65 -14.12 5.82
CA ALA A 123 -4.39 -13.71 6.42
C ALA A 123 -4.58 -12.57 7.44
N GLU A 124 -5.36 -11.54 7.11
CA GLU A 124 -5.65 -10.41 7.98
C GLU A 124 -6.52 -10.81 9.18
N GLU A 125 -7.46 -11.74 8.99
CA GLU A 125 -8.25 -12.32 10.09
C GLU A 125 -7.36 -12.93 11.17
N ARG A 126 -6.24 -13.55 10.80
CA ARG A 126 -5.27 -14.13 11.75
C ARG A 126 -4.39 -13.09 12.46
N LEU A 127 -4.46 -11.83 12.02
CA LEU A 127 -3.80 -10.70 12.64
C LEU A 127 -4.74 -9.90 13.56
N VAL A 128 -6.06 -10.10 13.44
CA VAL A 128 -7.05 -9.44 14.30
C VAL A 128 -6.78 -9.76 15.78
N GLY A 129 -6.84 -8.73 16.62
CA GLY A 129 -6.60 -8.83 18.06
C GLY A 129 -5.13 -8.96 18.47
N LYS A 130 -4.20 -9.03 17.51
CA LYS A 130 -2.76 -8.94 17.81
C LYS A 130 -2.34 -7.48 17.83
N ASN A 131 -1.57 -7.09 18.85
CA ASN A 131 -0.97 -5.77 18.90
C ASN A 131 0.09 -5.65 17.79
N PRO A 132 -0.01 -4.67 16.87
CA PRO A 132 0.99 -4.45 15.82
C PRO A 132 2.42 -4.27 16.33
N GLN A 133 2.62 -3.79 17.56
CA GLN A 133 3.95 -3.63 18.15
C GLN A 133 4.57 -4.95 18.63
N ASP A 134 3.74 -5.95 18.99
CA ASP A 134 4.21 -7.30 19.36
C ASP A 134 4.57 -8.16 18.15
N MET A 135 4.27 -7.66 16.95
CA MET A 135 4.53 -8.30 15.66
C MET A 135 5.69 -7.59 14.95
N PRO A 136 6.95 -7.87 15.30
CA PRO A 136 8.12 -7.34 14.58
C PRO A 136 8.18 -7.87 13.14
N ALA A 137 7.49 -8.98 12.86
CA ALA A 137 7.21 -9.48 11.52
C ALA A 137 5.81 -10.12 11.45
N ILE A 138 5.30 -10.28 10.23
CA ILE A 138 4.06 -11.00 9.94
C ILE A 138 4.43 -12.37 9.39
N VAL A 139 3.96 -13.44 10.03
CA VAL A 139 4.11 -14.81 9.53
C VAL A 139 2.77 -15.50 9.62
N VAL A 140 2.18 -15.81 8.46
CA VAL A 140 0.84 -16.40 8.35
C VAL A 140 0.90 -17.63 7.45
N ALA A 141 0.12 -18.66 7.79
CA ALA A 141 0.10 -19.92 7.04
C ALA A 141 -1.31 -20.47 6.92
N GLY A 142 -1.80 -20.71 5.71
CA GLY A 142 -3.13 -21.25 5.46
C GLY A 142 -3.12 -22.54 4.65
N LYS A 143 -4.16 -23.35 4.85
CA LYS A 143 -4.46 -24.50 3.99
C LYS A 143 -5.13 -24.00 2.71
N ASP A 144 -4.95 -24.75 1.62
CA ASP A 144 -5.59 -24.48 0.32
C ASP A 144 -5.23 -23.12 -0.33
N TRP A 145 -4.28 -22.38 0.22
CA TRP A 145 -3.76 -21.16 -0.40
C TRP A 145 -2.93 -21.50 -1.64
N ASN A 146 -3.16 -20.81 -2.76
CA ASN A 146 -2.41 -21.08 -3.98
C ASN A 146 -0.94 -20.54 -3.88
N PRO A 147 0.09 -21.40 -4.01
CA PRO A 147 1.50 -20.97 -3.94
C PRO A 147 1.90 -19.94 -5.01
N GLY A 148 1.21 -19.88 -6.15
CA GLY A 148 1.44 -18.87 -7.20
C GLY A 148 0.94 -17.47 -6.83
N VAL A 149 0.11 -17.35 -5.78
CA VAL A 149 -0.57 -16.11 -5.37
C VAL A 149 -0.03 -15.55 -4.04
N ILE A 150 0.42 -16.40 -3.11
CA ILE A 150 0.89 -15.99 -1.77
C ILE A 150 1.97 -14.90 -1.77
N GLY A 151 2.82 -14.83 -2.80
CA GLY A 151 3.83 -13.78 -2.91
C GLY A 151 3.25 -12.39 -3.17
N ILE A 152 2.09 -12.29 -3.80
CA ILE A 152 1.38 -11.03 -4.02
C ILE A 152 0.70 -10.59 -2.71
N VAL A 153 0.09 -11.54 -2.00
CA VAL A 153 -0.49 -11.31 -0.67
C VAL A 153 0.59 -10.82 0.31
N ALA A 154 1.78 -11.43 0.29
CA ALA A 154 2.91 -10.98 1.10
C ALA A 154 3.29 -9.52 0.82
N SER A 155 3.27 -9.09 -0.45
CA SER A 155 3.50 -7.69 -0.83
C SER A 155 2.41 -6.78 -0.29
N ARG A 156 1.12 -7.12 -0.43
CA ARG A 156 0.01 -6.31 0.11
C ARG A 156 0.06 -6.15 1.62
N LEU A 157 0.44 -7.21 2.34
CA LEU A 157 0.62 -7.15 3.80
C LEU A 157 1.80 -6.25 4.18
N VAL A 158 2.89 -6.25 3.41
CA VAL A 158 3.97 -5.27 3.59
C VAL A 158 3.47 -3.86 3.31
N ASP A 159 2.72 -3.62 2.24
CA ASP A 159 2.23 -2.28 1.90
C ASP A 159 1.27 -1.75 2.98
N ARG A 160 0.43 -2.61 3.56
CA ARG A 160 -0.55 -2.25 4.59
C ARG A 160 0.04 -2.08 5.99
N TYR A 161 0.95 -2.97 6.40
CA TYR A 161 1.44 -3.02 7.77
C TYR A 161 2.90 -2.56 7.92
N TYR A 162 3.60 -2.35 6.82
CA TYR A 162 5.02 -2.00 6.74
C TYR A 162 5.91 -2.87 7.64
N LYS A 163 5.71 -4.19 7.55
CA LYS A 163 6.42 -5.21 8.34
C LYS A 163 6.96 -6.31 7.45
N PRO A 164 8.16 -6.87 7.74
CA PRO A 164 8.64 -8.06 7.06
C PRO A 164 7.57 -9.16 7.13
N THR A 165 7.21 -9.71 5.98
CA THR A 165 6.05 -10.60 5.87
C THR A 165 6.43 -11.92 5.21
N ILE A 166 5.94 -13.02 5.78
CA ILE A 166 6.00 -14.37 5.24
C ILE A 166 4.59 -14.94 5.16
N VAL A 167 4.18 -15.33 3.95
CA VAL A 167 2.90 -16.00 3.71
C VAL A 167 3.20 -17.43 3.25
N LEU A 168 2.59 -18.41 3.90
CA LEU A 168 2.84 -19.84 3.72
C LEU A 168 1.57 -20.57 3.28
N SER A 169 1.68 -21.40 2.26
CA SER A 169 0.66 -22.34 1.86
C SER A 169 1.01 -23.74 2.39
N ILE A 170 0.15 -24.31 3.22
CA ILE A 170 0.27 -25.67 3.76
C ILE A 170 -0.20 -26.65 2.68
N GLN A 171 0.71 -27.50 2.20
CA GLN A 171 0.42 -28.52 1.19
C GLN A 171 -0.07 -29.82 1.86
N SER A 172 -0.69 -30.71 1.07
CA SER A 172 -1.25 -31.98 1.55
C SER A 172 -0.20 -32.98 2.04
N ASP A 173 1.07 -32.82 1.66
CA ASP A 173 2.22 -33.63 2.10
C ASP A 173 2.82 -33.16 3.43
N GLY A 174 2.22 -32.14 4.08
CA GLY A 174 2.71 -31.55 5.33
C GLY A 174 3.91 -30.61 5.14
N ILE A 175 4.25 -30.23 3.90
CA ILE A 175 5.24 -29.21 3.59
C ILE A 175 4.54 -27.87 3.35
N CYS A 176 4.99 -26.82 4.02
CA CYS A 176 4.54 -25.47 3.78
C CYS A 176 5.46 -24.78 2.77
N LYS A 177 4.92 -24.27 1.66
CA LYS A 177 5.64 -23.42 0.70
C LYS A 177 5.40 -21.96 1.03
N GLY A 178 6.47 -21.20 1.23
CA GLY A 178 6.40 -19.81 1.67
C GLY A 178 6.93 -18.81 0.65
N SER A 179 6.34 -17.62 0.63
CA SER A 179 6.88 -16.45 -0.05
C SER A 179 7.08 -15.32 0.95
N CYS A 180 8.22 -14.65 0.84
CA CYS A 180 8.66 -13.60 1.74
C CYS A 180 8.75 -12.25 1.04
N ARG A 181 8.43 -11.19 1.77
CA ARG A 181 8.70 -9.80 1.40
C ARG A 181 9.27 -9.06 2.59
N SER A 182 10.27 -8.22 2.36
CA SER A 182 10.94 -7.45 3.41
C SER A 182 10.59 -5.97 3.34
N ILE A 183 10.97 -5.26 4.39
CA ILE A 183 11.05 -3.79 4.43
C ILE A 183 12.52 -3.37 4.42
N LYS A 184 12.78 -2.08 4.18
CA LYS A 184 14.11 -1.52 4.36
C LYS A 184 14.55 -1.73 5.82
N GLY A 185 15.79 -2.17 6.03
CA GLY A 185 16.34 -2.47 7.36
C GLY A 185 16.47 -3.97 7.68
N LEU A 186 15.70 -4.85 7.02
CA LEU A 186 15.82 -6.30 7.22
C LEU A 186 16.20 -7.02 5.91
N HIS A 187 17.34 -7.70 5.92
CA HIS A 187 17.75 -8.54 4.78
C HIS A 187 17.13 -9.94 4.86
N MET A 188 16.14 -10.22 4.00
CA MET A 188 15.33 -11.44 4.07
C MET A 188 16.15 -12.73 4.01
N TYR A 189 17.07 -12.86 3.04
CA TYR A 189 17.94 -14.04 2.96
C TYR A 189 18.74 -14.29 4.24
N LYS A 190 19.32 -13.24 4.87
CA LYS A 190 20.08 -13.38 6.12
C LYS A 190 19.18 -13.84 7.27
N ALA A 191 17.97 -13.29 7.35
CA ALA A 191 16.98 -13.68 8.34
C ALA A 191 16.56 -15.16 8.20
N LEU A 192 16.31 -15.61 6.96
CA LEU A 192 15.99 -17.02 6.68
C LEU A 192 17.18 -17.93 6.99
N ASN A 193 18.41 -17.51 6.66
CA ASN A 193 19.61 -18.28 6.96
C ASN A 193 19.86 -18.42 8.47
N ALA A 194 19.55 -17.39 9.28
CA ALA A 194 19.59 -17.50 10.73
C ALA A 194 18.55 -18.52 11.25
N CYS A 195 17.43 -18.69 10.54
CA CYS A 195 16.38 -19.65 10.85
C CYS A 195 16.56 -21.04 10.21
N ARG A 196 17.72 -21.32 9.57
CA ARG A 196 17.96 -22.51 8.73
C ARG A 196 17.62 -23.85 9.39
N ALA A 197 17.76 -23.96 10.72
CA ALA A 197 17.49 -25.20 11.45
C ALA A 197 16.02 -25.65 11.36
N ASN A 198 15.10 -24.70 11.15
CA ASN A 198 13.68 -24.97 11.02
C ASN A 198 13.23 -25.18 9.56
N LEU A 199 14.10 -24.89 8.58
CA LEU A 199 13.75 -24.85 7.16
C LEU A 199 14.21 -26.12 6.43
N ILE A 200 13.45 -26.52 5.42
CA ILE A 200 13.85 -27.56 4.46
C ILE A 200 14.78 -26.95 3.42
N GLN A 201 14.38 -25.82 2.85
CA GLN A 201 15.12 -25.07 1.85
C GLN A 201 14.66 -23.61 1.84
N PHE A 202 15.52 -22.71 1.39
CA PHE A 202 15.17 -21.31 1.13
C PHE A 202 16.12 -20.71 0.10
N GLY A 203 15.70 -19.63 -0.54
CA GLY A 203 16.51 -18.89 -1.50
C GLY A 203 15.87 -17.56 -1.87
N GLY A 204 16.67 -16.63 -2.38
CA GLY A 204 16.21 -15.30 -2.79
C GLY A 204 17.21 -14.20 -2.47
N HIS A 205 16.70 -12.98 -2.31
CA HIS A 205 17.47 -11.75 -2.16
C HIS A 205 17.08 -10.99 -0.89
N GLU A 206 17.52 -9.74 -0.80
CA GLU A 206 17.26 -8.85 0.34
C GLU A 206 15.77 -8.58 0.57
N MET A 207 15.03 -8.26 -0.50
CA MET A 207 13.63 -7.81 -0.41
C MET A 207 12.59 -8.92 -0.65
N ALA A 208 12.98 -10.05 -1.25
CA ALA A 208 12.08 -11.14 -1.58
C ALA A 208 12.80 -12.50 -1.53
N ALA A 209 12.11 -13.52 -1.01
CA ALA A 209 12.63 -14.87 -0.94
C ALA A 209 11.51 -15.92 -1.01
N GLY A 210 11.87 -17.17 -1.27
CA GLY A 210 11.02 -18.34 -1.13
C GLY A 210 11.59 -19.30 -0.09
N LEU A 211 10.72 -20.05 0.59
CA LEU A 211 11.13 -21.08 1.54
C LEU A 211 10.23 -22.32 1.50
N SER A 212 10.70 -23.40 2.10
CA SER A 212 9.88 -24.54 2.47
C SER A 212 10.16 -24.96 3.91
N VAL A 213 9.12 -25.25 4.68
CA VAL A 213 9.20 -25.64 6.10
C VAL A 213 8.21 -26.77 6.36
N LYS A 214 8.53 -27.72 7.24
CA LYS A 214 7.54 -28.74 7.66
C LYS A 214 6.46 -28.10 8.51
N GLU A 215 5.20 -28.51 8.36
CA GLU A 215 4.09 -28.01 9.17
C GLU A 215 4.37 -28.17 10.68
N THR A 216 5.00 -29.27 11.08
CA THR A 216 5.41 -29.52 12.47
C THR A 216 6.44 -28.53 13.01
N ASN A 217 7.25 -27.90 12.15
CA ASN A 217 8.29 -26.95 12.53
C ASN A 217 7.81 -25.50 12.41
N LEU A 218 6.58 -25.26 11.95
CA LEU A 218 6.08 -23.93 11.65
C LEU A 218 6.07 -23.01 12.88
N SER A 219 5.69 -23.54 14.05
CA SER A 219 5.69 -22.76 15.30
C SER A 219 7.11 -22.35 15.73
N ALA A 220 8.08 -23.29 15.64
CA ALA A 220 9.48 -23.01 15.96
C ALA A 220 10.10 -22.00 14.97
N PHE A 221 9.79 -22.12 13.68
CA PHE A 221 10.19 -21.15 12.66
C PHE A 221 9.60 -19.76 12.93
N HIS A 222 8.30 -19.70 13.25
CA HIS A 222 7.62 -18.44 13.58
C HIS A 222 8.33 -17.74 14.74
N GLY A 223 8.61 -18.43 15.85
CA GLY A 223 9.35 -17.86 16.98
C GLY A 223 10.73 -17.34 16.58
N ALA A 224 11.54 -18.17 15.92
CA ALA A 224 12.89 -17.81 15.50
C ALA A 224 12.93 -16.58 14.58
N PHE A 225 11.97 -16.47 13.65
CA PHE A 225 11.92 -15.32 12.74
C PHE A 225 11.48 -14.04 13.44
N GLN A 226 10.51 -14.11 14.35
CA GLN A 226 10.09 -12.98 15.17
C GLN A 226 11.26 -12.46 16.01
N ASP A 227 12.01 -13.36 16.67
CA ASP A 227 13.17 -12.99 17.48
C ASP A 227 14.29 -12.35 16.66
N TYR A 228 14.57 -12.89 15.47
CA TYR A 228 15.52 -12.28 14.55
C TYR A 228 15.10 -10.86 14.17
N ALA A 229 13.82 -10.66 13.83
CA ALA A 229 13.30 -9.34 13.49
C ALA A 229 13.43 -8.35 14.66
N ARG A 230 13.09 -8.73 15.90
CA ARG A 230 13.28 -7.86 17.09
C ARG A 230 14.73 -7.44 17.31
N GLN A 231 15.68 -8.32 17.04
CA GLN A 231 17.10 -8.05 17.28
C GLN A 231 17.72 -7.15 16.21
N HIS A 232 17.14 -7.09 15.01
CA HIS A 232 17.75 -6.44 13.85
C HIS A 232 16.97 -5.23 13.35
N LEU A 233 15.73 -5.03 13.78
CA LEU A 233 14.92 -3.86 13.44
C LEU A 233 14.74 -2.96 14.65
N SER A 234 14.96 -1.67 14.43
CA SER A 234 14.61 -0.61 15.36
C SER A 234 13.18 -0.13 15.11
N LEU A 235 12.61 0.63 16.06
CA LEU A 235 11.29 1.23 15.88
C LEU A 235 11.22 2.19 14.67
N GLU A 236 12.31 2.87 14.34
CA GLU A 236 12.39 3.77 13.19
C GLU A 236 12.29 3.05 11.84
N ASP A 237 12.70 1.78 11.79
CA ASP A 237 12.65 0.98 10.56
C ASP A 237 11.21 0.63 10.17
N TYR A 238 10.28 0.64 11.13
CA TYR A 238 8.84 0.43 10.88
C TYR A 238 8.10 1.69 10.43
N ILE A 239 8.80 2.83 10.28
CA ILE A 239 8.21 4.07 9.78
C ILE A 239 8.48 4.14 8.26
N PRO A 240 7.44 4.07 7.40
CA PRO A 240 7.61 4.26 5.97
C PRO A 240 8.24 5.61 5.67
N LYS A 241 9.31 5.61 4.89
CA LYS A 241 10.01 6.83 4.46
C LYS A 241 9.67 7.12 3.01
N VAL A 242 9.13 8.30 2.74
CA VAL A 242 8.86 8.79 1.38
C VAL A 242 9.96 9.76 1.00
N ALA A 243 10.62 9.51 -0.13
CA ALA A 243 11.59 10.44 -0.67
C ALA A 243 10.86 11.52 -1.47
N VAL A 244 11.17 12.78 -1.20
CA VAL A 244 10.69 13.93 -1.96
C VAL A 244 11.88 14.60 -2.65
N GLU A 245 11.65 15.14 -3.85
CA GLU A 245 12.66 15.85 -4.63
C GLU A 245 12.98 17.21 -4.02
N ALA A 246 11.94 17.91 -3.56
CA ALA A 246 12.03 19.19 -2.88
C ALA A 246 10.77 19.48 -2.06
N GLU A 247 10.90 20.39 -1.10
CA GLU A 247 9.75 21.10 -0.55
C GLU A 247 9.33 22.17 -1.57
N LEU A 248 8.10 22.09 -2.07
CA LEU A 248 7.56 22.97 -3.10
C LEU A 248 6.11 23.32 -2.73
N PRO A 249 5.78 24.60 -2.56
CA PRO A 249 4.39 25.03 -2.40
C PRO A 249 3.59 24.78 -3.69
N PRO A 250 2.33 24.31 -3.59
CA PRO A 250 1.56 23.94 -4.77
C PRO A 250 1.25 25.12 -5.70
N GLU A 251 1.12 26.34 -5.17
CA GLU A 251 0.85 27.56 -5.93
C GLU A 251 2.01 28.02 -6.83
N GLU A 252 3.23 27.53 -6.59
CA GLU A 252 4.39 27.78 -7.47
C GLU A 252 4.40 26.87 -8.69
N ILE A 253 3.56 25.83 -8.71
CA ILE A 253 3.53 24.84 -9.78
C ILE A 253 2.77 25.38 -10.97
N THR A 254 3.44 25.36 -12.12
CA THR A 254 2.85 25.77 -13.39
C THR A 254 2.60 24.56 -14.30
N ILE A 255 1.73 24.72 -15.28
CA ILE A 255 1.54 23.73 -16.35
C ILE A 255 2.87 23.44 -17.06
N HIS A 256 3.66 24.48 -17.32
CA HIS A 256 4.97 24.34 -17.97
C HIS A 256 5.92 23.45 -17.16
N PHE A 257 5.99 23.65 -15.84
CA PHE A 257 6.78 22.79 -14.95
C PHE A 257 6.37 21.33 -15.06
N ILE A 258 5.07 21.03 -15.10
CA ILE A 258 4.58 19.65 -15.22
C ILE A 258 4.92 19.05 -16.58
N GLU A 259 4.86 19.84 -17.65
CA GLU A 259 5.28 19.43 -19.00
C GLU A 259 6.78 19.14 -19.06
N GLU A 260 7.61 19.92 -18.37
CA GLU A 260 9.04 19.63 -18.23
C GLU A 260 9.28 18.33 -17.46
N LEU A 261 8.56 18.11 -16.35
CA LEU A 261 8.63 16.84 -15.62
C LEU A 261 8.23 15.66 -16.51
N ALA A 262 7.19 15.79 -17.34
CA ALA A 262 6.74 14.73 -18.25
C ALA A 262 7.84 14.29 -19.24
N ARG A 263 8.84 15.14 -19.54
CA ARG A 263 10.00 14.73 -20.37
C ARG A 263 10.88 13.68 -19.67
N MET A 264 10.76 13.53 -18.36
CA MET A 264 11.40 12.50 -17.55
C MET A 264 10.67 11.15 -17.60
N GLU A 265 9.59 11.03 -18.36
CA GLU A 265 8.97 9.73 -18.63
C GLU A 265 9.77 8.87 -19.62
N PRO A 266 9.65 7.53 -19.56
CA PRO A 266 8.75 6.76 -18.70
C PRO A 266 9.22 6.65 -17.24
N TYR A 267 8.30 6.83 -16.30
CA TYR A 267 8.53 6.51 -14.89
C TYR A 267 8.41 5.00 -14.64
N GLY A 268 9.11 4.51 -13.63
CA GLY A 268 9.10 3.10 -13.23
C GLY A 268 10.28 2.76 -12.33
N MET A 269 10.66 1.47 -12.27
CA MET A 269 11.78 1.05 -11.45
C MET A 269 13.05 1.82 -11.81
N GLY A 270 13.78 2.34 -10.81
CA GLY A 270 14.98 3.15 -11.02
C GLY A 270 14.74 4.58 -11.58
N ASN A 271 13.52 4.92 -11.98
CA ASN A 271 13.12 6.28 -12.39
C ASN A 271 11.70 6.58 -11.86
N PRO A 272 11.53 6.71 -10.53
CA PRO A 272 10.21 6.95 -9.96
C PRO A 272 9.63 8.29 -10.43
N LYS A 273 8.30 8.43 -10.34
CA LYS A 273 7.66 9.74 -10.55
C LYS A 273 8.14 10.71 -9.45
N PRO A 274 8.53 11.94 -9.78
CA PRO A 274 8.97 12.92 -8.79
C PRO A 274 7.83 13.26 -7.84
N LEU A 275 8.12 13.22 -6.55
CA LEU A 275 7.23 13.63 -5.47
C LEU A 275 7.77 14.90 -4.82
N PHE A 276 6.87 15.78 -4.41
CA PHE A 276 7.19 17.04 -3.76
C PHE A 276 6.52 17.09 -2.39
N GLY A 277 7.17 17.75 -1.43
CA GLY A 277 6.66 17.97 -0.08
C GLY A 277 6.04 19.36 0.07
N CYS A 278 4.96 19.49 0.82
CA CYS A 278 4.45 20.76 1.30
C CYS A 278 4.19 20.64 2.80
N ARG A 279 4.92 21.42 3.60
CA ARG A 279 4.74 21.47 5.06
C ARG A 279 3.72 22.51 5.44
N GLN A 280 3.08 22.31 6.59
CA GLN A 280 2.18 23.29 7.21
C GLN A 280 1.03 23.72 6.28
N ALA A 281 0.59 22.81 5.39
CA ALA A 281 -0.46 23.06 4.42
C ALA A 281 -1.82 23.19 5.12
N GLN A 282 -2.49 24.32 4.92
CA GLN A 282 -3.88 24.48 5.34
C GLN A 282 -4.80 23.82 4.30
N ILE A 283 -5.67 22.93 4.78
CA ILE A 283 -6.65 22.24 3.93
C ILE A 283 -7.96 23.03 3.92
N HIS A 284 -8.48 23.28 2.72
CA HIS A 284 -9.73 24.00 2.50
C HIS A 284 -10.74 23.16 1.70
N ALA A 285 -12.01 23.27 2.10
CA ALA A 285 -13.14 22.60 1.45
C ALA A 285 -12.91 21.10 1.17
N PRO A 286 -12.50 20.30 2.17
CA PRO A 286 -12.35 18.86 2.00
C PRO A 286 -13.70 18.21 1.74
N VAL A 287 -13.78 17.41 0.67
CA VAL A 287 -15.00 16.73 0.22
C VAL A 287 -14.67 15.31 -0.21
N ALA A 288 -15.48 14.37 0.26
CA ALA A 288 -15.50 13.01 -0.26
C ALA A 288 -16.17 12.98 -1.65
N ILE A 289 -15.50 12.40 -2.64
CA ILE A 289 -15.95 12.28 -4.03
C ILE A 289 -15.86 10.83 -4.53
N GLY A 290 -16.45 10.56 -5.69
CA GLY A 290 -16.45 9.24 -6.32
C GLY A 290 -17.56 8.33 -5.78
N LYS A 291 -17.53 7.06 -6.22
CA LYS A 291 -18.49 6.06 -5.76
C LYS A 291 -18.37 5.90 -4.24
N GLU A 292 -19.49 6.02 -3.53
CA GLU A 292 -19.57 5.90 -2.06
C GLU A 292 -18.67 6.90 -1.30
N GLY A 293 -18.21 7.97 -1.94
CA GLY A 293 -17.30 8.94 -1.30
C GLY A 293 -15.91 8.38 -1.04
N ALA A 294 -15.45 7.43 -1.84
CA ALA A 294 -14.17 6.74 -1.63
C ALA A 294 -12.94 7.67 -1.65
N HIS A 295 -12.97 8.80 -2.35
CA HIS A 295 -11.77 9.61 -2.59
C HIS A 295 -11.91 10.99 -1.96
N LEU A 296 -10.80 11.58 -1.56
CA LEU A 296 -10.78 12.91 -0.96
C LEU A 296 -10.34 13.95 -1.99
N ARG A 297 -11.11 15.04 -2.10
CA ARG A 297 -10.75 16.25 -2.84
C ARG A 297 -10.72 17.44 -1.90
N PHE A 298 -9.70 18.27 -2.01
CA PHE A 298 -9.60 19.51 -1.22
C PHE A 298 -8.86 20.60 -2.02
N GLN A 299 -8.72 21.78 -1.42
CA GLN A 299 -7.87 22.87 -1.90
C GLN A 299 -6.77 23.16 -0.86
N PHE A 300 -5.57 23.51 -1.34
CA PHE A 300 -4.45 23.92 -0.49
C PHE A 300 -3.53 24.87 -1.27
N GLY A 301 -2.72 25.65 -0.55
CA GLY A 301 -1.85 26.70 -1.10
C GLY A 301 -2.08 28.07 -0.45
N GLU A 302 -1.61 29.14 -1.09
CA GLU A 302 -1.83 30.52 -0.66
C GLU A 302 -3.26 31.01 -0.93
N GLU A 303 -3.72 31.97 -0.12
CA GLU A 303 -5.00 32.65 -0.34
C GLU A 303 -5.06 33.28 -1.74
N GLY A 304 -6.08 32.91 -2.51
CA GLY A 304 -6.25 33.36 -3.90
C GLY A 304 -5.49 32.55 -4.95
N LYS A 305 -4.65 31.58 -4.55
CA LYS A 305 -3.92 30.66 -5.44
C LYS A 305 -4.12 29.20 -5.06
N TRP A 306 -5.36 28.83 -4.81
CA TRP A 306 -5.73 27.47 -4.43
C TRP A 306 -5.43 26.44 -5.53
N VAL A 307 -4.81 25.34 -5.14
CA VAL A 307 -4.58 24.18 -6.01
C VAL A 307 -5.39 23.00 -5.50
N THR A 308 -5.94 22.22 -6.43
CA THR A 308 -6.74 21.05 -6.09
C THR A 308 -5.84 19.89 -5.69
N GLY A 309 -6.06 19.36 -4.48
CA GLY A 309 -5.50 18.08 -4.02
C GLY A 309 -6.49 16.94 -4.22
N LEU A 310 -5.99 15.79 -4.68
CA LEU A 310 -6.76 14.54 -4.83
C LEU A 310 -6.03 13.40 -4.11
N PHE A 311 -6.67 12.81 -3.11
CA PHE A 311 -6.15 11.66 -2.37
C PHE A 311 -7.07 10.44 -2.55
N TRP A 312 -6.57 9.43 -3.26
CA TRP A 312 -7.36 8.23 -3.55
C TRP A 312 -7.59 7.39 -2.31
N ASN A 313 -8.79 6.81 -2.22
CA ASN A 313 -9.25 5.92 -1.15
C ASN A 313 -9.27 6.51 0.27
N GLU A 314 -9.13 7.83 0.42
CA GLU A 314 -9.08 8.52 1.71
C GLU A 314 -10.24 9.50 1.95
N GLY A 315 -11.37 9.31 1.25
CA GLY A 315 -12.53 10.20 1.37
C GLY A 315 -13.12 10.29 2.78
N LYS A 316 -12.94 9.25 3.59
CA LYS A 316 -13.34 9.20 5.01
C LYS A 316 -12.75 10.36 5.84
N LEU A 317 -11.57 10.87 5.49
CA LEU A 317 -10.88 11.92 6.24
C LEU A 317 -11.54 13.29 6.10
N ALA A 318 -12.36 13.52 5.06
CA ALA A 318 -12.92 14.84 4.76
C ALA A 318 -13.49 15.61 5.97
N PRO A 319 -14.25 14.98 6.90
CA PRO A 319 -14.85 15.69 8.04
C PRO A 319 -13.87 16.19 9.11
N VAL A 320 -12.61 15.73 9.12
CA VAL A 320 -11.65 16.00 10.20
C VAL A 320 -10.47 16.89 9.79
N LEU A 321 -10.33 17.22 8.51
CA LEU A 321 -9.12 17.88 7.97
C LEU A 321 -9.10 19.42 8.06
N GLU A 322 -10.19 20.08 8.45
CA GLU A 322 -10.26 21.55 8.43
C GLU A 322 -9.50 22.22 9.59
N THR A 323 -9.22 21.49 10.67
CA THR A 323 -8.74 22.08 11.93
C THR A 323 -7.22 22.08 12.09
N GLU A 324 -6.49 21.25 11.35
CA GLU A 324 -5.06 21.01 11.53
C GLU A 324 -4.30 21.34 10.25
N ARG A 325 -3.07 21.86 10.40
CA ARG A 325 -2.14 21.95 9.27
C ARG A 325 -1.59 20.56 8.95
N MET A 326 -1.33 20.33 7.68
CA MET A 326 -0.88 19.03 7.17
C MET A 326 0.53 19.12 6.57
N GLU A 327 1.26 18.01 6.67
CA GLU A 327 2.41 17.71 5.83
C GLU A 327 1.93 16.81 4.68
N LEU A 328 2.07 17.29 3.46
CA LEU A 328 1.61 16.63 2.25
C LEU A 328 2.81 16.19 1.41
N VAL A 329 2.74 14.97 0.88
CA VAL A 329 3.58 14.52 -0.23
C VAL A 329 2.68 14.33 -1.44
N TYR A 330 3.05 14.93 -2.57
CA TYR A 330 2.21 14.94 -3.75
C TYR A 330 3.00 14.89 -5.06
N ALA A 331 2.33 14.43 -6.11
CA ALA A 331 2.80 14.49 -7.49
C ALA A 331 1.94 15.47 -8.29
N PRO A 332 2.50 16.53 -8.89
CA PRO A 332 1.70 17.43 -9.71
C PRO A 332 1.24 16.76 -11.00
N ALA A 333 0.08 17.18 -11.48
CA ALA A 333 -0.55 16.67 -12.68
C ALA A 333 -1.38 17.76 -13.36
N ILE A 334 -1.57 17.61 -14.67
CA ILE A 334 -2.45 18.48 -15.45
C ILE A 334 -3.83 17.83 -15.47
N ASN A 335 -4.84 18.60 -15.05
CA ASN A 335 -6.24 18.26 -15.26
C ASN A 335 -6.73 18.94 -16.53
N GLU A 336 -7.36 18.18 -17.41
CA GLU A 336 -7.97 18.66 -18.65
C GLU A 336 -9.47 18.40 -18.62
N TRP A 337 -10.24 19.48 -18.48
CA TRP A 337 -11.70 19.41 -18.41
C TRP A 337 -12.34 20.54 -19.22
N ASN A 338 -13.27 20.19 -20.11
CA ASN A 338 -13.97 21.13 -21.01
C ASN A 338 -13.00 22.08 -21.75
N GLY A 339 -11.86 21.57 -22.21
CA GLY A 339 -10.84 22.37 -22.91
C GLY A 339 -10.03 23.30 -22.01
N LYS A 340 -10.26 23.31 -20.69
CA LYS A 340 -9.46 24.07 -19.72
C LYS A 340 -8.43 23.15 -19.08
N ARG A 341 -7.17 23.61 -19.09
CA ARG A 341 -6.04 22.98 -18.40
C ARG A 341 -5.82 23.65 -17.05
N THR A 342 -5.76 22.87 -15.98
CA THR A 342 -5.48 23.37 -14.63
C THR A 342 -4.48 22.47 -13.93
N VAL A 343 -3.71 23.04 -13.00
CA VAL A 343 -2.83 22.27 -12.11
C VAL A 343 -3.66 21.57 -11.05
N GLN A 344 -3.33 20.32 -10.78
CA GLN A 344 -3.81 19.55 -9.63
C GLN A 344 -2.65 18.75 -9.03
N CYS A 345 -2.80 18.34 -7.77
CA CYS A 345 -1.82 17.56 -7.05
C CYS A 345 -2.43 16.21 -6.64
N MET A 346 -1.81 15.13 -7.10
CA MET A 346 -2.16 13.77 -6.66
C MET A 346 -1.42 13.52 -5.34
N ILE A 347 -2.15 13.42 -4.24
CA ILE A 347 -1.60 13.21 -2.92
C ILE A 347 -1.18 11.74 -2.79
N ASP A 348 0.07 11.53 -2.40
CA ASP A 348 0.66 10.23 -2.10
C ASP A 348 0.56 9.92 -0.60
N SER A 349 0.87 10.93 0.23
CA SER A 349 0.80 10.81 1.68
C SER A 349 0.37 12.14 2.31
N MET A 350 -0.32 12.03 3.44
CA MET A 350 -0.75 13.17 4.26
C MET A 350 -0.63 12.78 5.73
N GLN A 351 -0.05 13.68 6.52
CA GLN A 351 0.02 13.56 7.97
C GLN A 351 -0.22 14.92 8.60
N VAL A 352 -0.67 14.94 9.86
CA VAL A 352 -0.72 16.20 10.62
C VAL A 352 0.68 16.78 10.73
N ALA A 353 0.80 18.10 10.54
CA ALA A 353 2.07 18.80 10.63
C ALA A 353 2.67 18.67 12.02
N ARG A 354 4.00 18.49 12.11
CA ARG A 354 4.66 18.16 13.38
C ARG A 354 4.39 19.15 14.51
N GLU A 355 4.23 20.43 14.19
CA GLU A 355 3.93 21.49 15.16
C GLU A 355 2.50 21.42 15.71
N ASP A 356 1.56 20.87 14.92
CA ASP A 356 0.15 20.74 15.29
C ASP A 356 -0.13 19.37 15.95
N ARG A 357 0.84 18.45 15.94
CA ARG A 357 0.74 17.15 16.62
C ARG A 357 0.72 17.32 18.13
N GLN A 358 -0.47 17.23 18.71
CA GLN A 358 -0.65 17.16 20.15
C GLN A 358 -0.85 15.71 20.58
N PHE A 359 0.18 15.12 21.21
CA PHE A 359 0.03 13.82 21.86
C PHE A 359 -0.86 13.94 23.10
N PRO A 360 -1.78 12.98 23.37
CA PRO A 360 -2.73 13.11 24.47
C PRO A 360 -2.05 13.09 25.84
N SER A 361 -2.33 14.12 26.65
CA SER A 361 -1.95 14.14 28.06
C SER A 361 -2.71 13.08 28.88
N ARG A 362 -2.26 12.81 30.12
CA ARG A 362 -2.98 11.92 31.05
C ARG A 362 -4.44 12.34 31.28
N GLU A 363 -4.70 13.65 31.30
CA GLU A 363 -6.03 14.20 31.45
C GLU A 363 -6.88 13.99 30.19
N MET A 364 -6.31 14.23 29.01
CA MET A 364 -6.97 13.96 27.73
C MET A 364 -7.34 12.48 27.60
N LEU A 365 -6.40 11.57 27.88
CA LEU A 365 -6.68 10.12 27.92
C LEU A 365 -7.83 9.80 28.88
N ARG A 366 -7.86 10.41 30.07
CA ARG A 366 -8.97 10.20 31.01
C ARG A 366 -10.32 10.66 30.43
N ASN A 367 -10.35 11.78 29.72
CA ASN A 367 -11.56 12.32 29.11
C ASN A 367 -12.02 11.47 27.93
N VAL A 368 -11.12 11.05 27.05
CA VAL A 368 -11.44 10.11 25.96
C VAL A 368 -11.95 8.79 26.53
N TYR A 369 -11.31 8.23 27.56
CA TYR A 369 -11.79 7.01 28.21
C TYR A 369 -13.21 7.17 28.80
N ARG A 370 -13.52 8.30 29.45
CA ARG A 370 -14.86 8.59 29.96
C ARG A 370 -15.89 8.67 28.83
N PHE A 371 -15.53 9.34 27.73
CA PHE A 371 -16.37 9.41 26.53
C PHE A 371 -16.68 8.01 25.97
N LEU A 372 -15.65 7.19 25.73
CA LEU A 372 -15.81 5.82 25.24
C LEU A 372 -16.67 4.98 26.18
N ARG A 373 -16.48 5.12 27.49
CA ARG A 373 -17.28 4.41 28.50
C ARG A 373 -18.75 4.84 28.52
N THR A 374 -19.05 6.11 28.21
CA THR A 374 -20.43 6.59 28.06
C THR A 374 -21.08 5.94 26.84
N LEU A 375 -20.39 5.86 25.70
CA LEU A 375 -20.88 5.14 24.52
C LEU A 375 -21.09 3.66 24.83
N TYR A 376 -20.11 3.01 25.47
CA TYR A 376 -20.21 1.59 25.83
C TYR A 376 -21.38 1.30 26.77
N ARG A 377 -21.67 2.17 27.75
CA ARG A 377 -22.85 2.00 28.62
C ARG A 377 -24.19 2.13 27.89
N MET A 378 -24.21 2.89 26.80
CA MET A 378 -25.43 3.16 26.04
C MET A 378 -25.70 2.10 24.98
N TYR A 379 -24.65 1.63 24.30
CA TYR A 379 -24.75 0.75 23.15
C TYR A 379 -24.21 -0.66 23.41
N GLU A 380 -23.71 -0.94 24.61
CA GLU A 380 -22.96 -2.17 24.97
C GLU A 380 -21.71 -2.42 24.12
N ARG A 381 -21.30 -1.41 23.34
CA ARG A 381 -20.10 -1.34 22.50
C ARG A 381 -19.74 0.12 22.19
N VAL A 382 -18.60 0.35 21.57
CA VAL A 382 -18.24 1.65 20.97
C VAL A 382 -18.53 1.55 19.46
N PRO A 383 -19.65 2.08 18.95
CA PRO A 383 -20.17 1.71 17.62
C PRO A 383 -19.55 2.49 16.44
N TYR A 384 -18.53 3.31 16.70
CA TYR A 384 -18.03 4.31 15.76
C TYR A 384 -16.56 4.05 15.42
N ASP A 385 -16.18 4.36 14.18
CA ASP A 385 -14.77 4.47 13.79
C ASP A 385 -14.08 5.67 14.44
N ASP A 386 -12.76 5.72 14.34
CA ASP A 386 -11.89 6.77 14.87
C ASP A 386 -12.31 8.20 14.43
N ILE A 387 -12.66 8.37 13.16
CA ILE A 387 -13.10 9.65 12.60
C ILE A 387 -14.42 10.07 13.25
N ARG A 388 -15.41 9.19 13.28
CA ARG A 388 -16.72 9.49 13.89
C ARG A 388 -16.61 9.69 15.39
N LEU A 389 -15.75 8.93 16.08
CA LEU A 389 -15.44 9.15 17.50
C LEU A 389 -14.87 10.54 17.73
N THR A 390 -13.97 11.01 16.88
CA THR A 390 -13.41 12.37 16.94
C THR A 390 -14.51 13.41 16.82
N LEU A 391 -15.40 13.28 15.84
CA LEU A 391 -16.51 14.21 15.63
C LEU A 391 -17.52 14.20 16.79
N GLU A 392 -17.87 13.04 17.31
CA GLU A 392 -18.80 12.93 18.44
C GLU A 392 -18.17 13.46 19.74
N TYR A 393 -16.88 13.20 19.98
CA TYR A 393 -16.17 13.72 21.14
C TYR A 393 -16.19 15.26 21.19
N ARG A 394 -15.93 15.91 20.04
CA ARG A 394 -15.93 17.39 19.89
C ARG A 394 -17.26 18.06 20.23
N LYS A 395 -18.38 17.33 20.23
CA LYS A 395 -19.70 17.87 20.59
C LYS A 395 -19.91 18.00 22.10
N THR A 396 -19.14 17.26 22.91
CA THR A 396 -19.42 17.09 24.35
C THR A 396 -18.22 17.44 25.23
N PHE A 397 -17.01 17.26 24.73
CA PHE A 397 -15.77 17.54 25.45
C PHE A 397 -15.01 18.69 24.79
N GLU A 398 -13.99 19.20 25.48
CA GLU A 398 -13.03 20.14 24.88
C GLU A 398 -12.47 19.54 23.57
N PRO A 399 -12.62 20.22 22.42
CA PRO A 399 -12.24 19.65 21.13
C PRO A 399 -10.78 19.21 21.09
N ILE A 400 -10.56 17.96 20.73
CA ILE A 400 -9.24 17.44 20.36
C ILE A 400 -9.15 17.21 18.85
N SER A 401 -7.91 17.12 18.39
CA SER A 401 -7.57 16.87 17.01
C SER A 401 -7.79 15.40 16.62
N TYR A 402 -7.87 15.10 15.32
CA TYR A 402 -8.01 13.69 14.90
C TYR A 402 -6.75 12.90 15.26
N TYR A 403 -5.58 13.50 15.08
CA TYR A 403 -4.31 12.91 15.51
C TYR A 403 -4.29 12.58 17.01
N THR A 404 -4.75 13.49 17.87
CA THR A 404 -4.81 13.24 19.32
C THR A 404 -5.78 12.10 19.67
N MET A 405 -6.92 12.02 18.98
CA MET A 405 -7.86 10.92 19.16
C MET A 405 -7.25 9.58 18.71
N GLU A 406 -6.64 9.52 17.53
CA GLU A 406 -5.98 8.32 17.00
C GLU A 406 -4.89 7.81 17.97
N CYS A 407 -4.04 8.71 18.47
CA CYS A 407 -3.04 8.38 19.48
C CYS A 407 -3.69 7.82 20.76
N SER A 408 -4.80 8.42 21.21
CA SER A 408 -5.52 7.97 22.41
C SER A 408 -6.09 6.56 22.23
N LEU A 409 -6.73 6.29 21.09
CA LEU A 409 -7.28 4.96 20.78
C LEU A 409 -6.17 3.92 20.66
N THR A 410 -5.04 4.28 20.06
CA THR A 410 -3.85 3.43 19.97
C THR A 410 -3.32 3.06 21.36
N VAL A 411 -3.15 4.04 22.25
CA VAL A 411 -2.73 3.81 23.64
C VAL A 411 -3.70 2.86 24.35
N PHE A 412 -5.02 3.03 24.18
CA PHE A 412 -6.00 2.13 24.81
C PHE A 412 -5.99 0.71 24.24
N GLN A 413 -5.75 0.56 22.94
CA GLN A 413 -5.57 -0.76 22.33
C GLN A 413 -4.32 -1.46 22.86
N GLU A 414 -3.20 -0.74 22.95
CA GLU A 414 -1.94 -1.27 23.51
C GLU A 414 -2.09 -1.69 24.97
N LEU A 415 -2.96 -1.02 25.73
CA LEU A 415 -3.26 -1.35 27.13
C LEU A 415 -4.36 -2.41 27.29
N GLY A 416 -4.94 -2.91 26.20
CA GLY A 416 -6.05 -3.87 26.21
C GLY A 416 -7.37 -3.30 26.74
N ILE A 417 -7.50 -1.98 26.83
CA ILE A 417 -8.73 -1.28 27.24
C ILE A 417 -9.75 -1.24 26.10
N LEU A 418 -9.26 -1.24 24.86
CA LEU A 418 -10.05 -1.16 23.64
C LEU A 418 -9.61 -2.28 22.69
N ALA A 419 -10.53 -2.91 22.00
CA ALA A 419 -10.23 -3.93 20.99
C ALA A 419 -11.13 -3.75 19.76
N CYS A 420 -10.59 -3.83 18.56
CA CYS A 420 -11.42 -3.83 17.35
C CYS A 420 -12.24 -5.12 17.28
N LYS A 421 -13.52 -5.02 16.95
CA LYS A 421 -14.38 -6.19 16.75
C LYS A 421 -14.32 -6.66 15.30
N ARG A 422 -14.34 -7.98 15.09
CA ARG A 422 -14.27 -8.62 13.77
C ARG A 422 -15.41 -8.15 12.87
N GLY A 423 -15.09 -7.66 11.66
CA GLY A 423 -16.08 -7.40 10.60
C GLY A 423 -17.09 -6.29 10.87
N GLU A 424 -16.95 -5.55 11.97
CA GLU A 424 -17.86 -4.48 12.38
C GLU A 424 -17.08 -3.17 12.56
N GLN A 425 -17.70 -2.05 12.17
CA GLN A 425 -17.19 -0.74 12.55
C GLN A 425 -17.30 -0.55 14.07
N GLY A 426 -16.22 -0.07 14.69
CA GLY A 426 -16.17 0.26 16.11
C GLY A 426 -15.30 -0.67 16.95
N TYR A 427 -15.47 -0.57 18.26
CA TYR A 427 -14.60 -1.18 19.26
C TYR A 427 -15.40 -1.83 20.40
N GLU A 428 -14.81 -2.87 20.97
CA GLU A 428 -15.19 -3.47 22.25
C GLU A 428 -14.31 -2.90 23.36
N MET A 429 -14.84 -2.90 24.59
CA MET A 429 -14.09 -2.52 25.79
C MET A 429 -13.96 -3.71 26.74
N PRO A 430 -12.90 -4.54 26.61
CA PRO A 430 -12.65 -5.66 27.51
C PRO A 430 -12.56 -5.21 28.98
N SER A 431 -12.93 -6.11 29.90
CA SER A 431 -12.77 -5.86 31.33
C SER A 431 -11.29 -5.91 31.72
N VAL A 432 -10.70 -4.75 31.97
CA VAL A 432 -9.32 -4.65 32.46
C VAL A 432 -9.29 -4.89 33.97
N LEU A 433 -8.58 -5.92 34.41
CA LEU A 433 -8.37 -6.23 35.83
C LEU A 433 -7.18 -5.43 36.37
N GLY A 434 -7.42 -4.57 37.37
CA GLY A 434 -6.38 -3.84 38.10
C GLY A 434 -6.15 -2.40 37.65
N LYS A 435 -5.06 -1.79 38.15
CA LYS A 435 -4.69 -0.40 37.85
C LYS A 435 -4.02 -0.33 36.47
N ILE A 436 -4.51 0.57 35.62
CA ILE A 436 -3.93 0.83 34.29
C ILE A 436 -2.58 1.53 34.48
N ASP A 437 -1.54 0.95 33.88
CA ASP A 437 -0.19 1.53 33.82
C ASP A 437 0.08 1.97 32.38
N LEU A 438 0.09 3.29 32.15
CA LEU A 438 0.30 3.88 30.83
C LEU A 438 1.69 3.54 30.25
N MET A 439 2.69 3.26 31.09
CA MET A 439 4.04 2.91 30.62
C MET A 439 4.08 1.53 29.94
N LYS A 440 3.02 0.73 30.05
CA LYS A 440 2.87 -0.50 29.26
C LYS A 440 2.50 -0.24 27.80
N SER A 441 1.93 0.93 27.49
CA SER A 441 1.74 1.36 26.11
C SER A 441 3.09 1.81 25.54
N SER A 442 3.51 1.16 24.46
CA SER A 442 4.71 1.49 23.70
C SER A 442 4.63 2.88 23.09
N THR A 443 3.47 3.26 22.58
CA THR A 443 3.24 4.61 22.03
C THR A 443 3.37 5.67 23.12
N TYR A 444 2.73 5.48 24.27
CA TYR A 444 2.85 6.40 25.41
C TYR A 444 4.28 6.46 25.95
N ARG A 445 4.93 5.30 26.14
CA ARG A 445 6.32 5.22 26.62
C ARG A 445 7.28 5.97 25.70
N ARG A 446 7.13 5.81 24.39
CA ARG A 446 7.98 6.49 23.39
C ARG A 446 7.87 8.01 23.51
N GLU A 447 6.65 8.54 23.59
CA GLU A 447 6.47 10.00 23.70
C GLU A 447 6.94 10.53 25.06
N TRP A 448 6.85 9.73 26.12
CA TRP A 448 7.42 10.06 27.43
C TRP A 448 8.95 10.07 27.40
N GLU A 449 9.59 9.05 26.80
CA GLU A 449 11.05 8.97 26.62
C GLU A 449 11.58 10.10 25.73
N ASN A 450 10.81 10.51 24.71
CA ASN A 450 11.12 11.64 23.85
C ASN A 450 10.91 13.01 24.53
N GLY A 451 10.47 13.05 25.78
CA GLY A 451 10.19 14.28 26.53
C GLY A 451 9.00 15.08 25.98
N THR A 452 8.16 14.46 25.15
CA THR A 452 6.99 15.11 24.51
C THR A 452 5.80 15.19 25.46
N ILE A 453 5.81 14.38 26.54
CA ILE A 453 4.84 14.42 27.62
C ILE A 453 5.55 14.40 28.99
N GLY A 454 5.06 15.23 29.91
CA GLY A 454 5.51 15.26 31.31
C GLY A 454 4.77 14.24 32.20
N ASP A 455 5.20 14.18 33.47
CA ASP A 455 4.61 13.31 34.51
C ASP A 455 3.13 13.60 34.83
#